data_AF-A0A2N1QLG9-F1
#
_entry.id   AF-A0A2N1QLG9-F1
#
_cell.length_a   1.000
_cell.length_b   1.000
_cell.length_c   1.000
_cell.angle_alpha   90.00
_cell.angle_beta   90.00
_cell.angle_gamma   90.00
#
_symmetry.space_group_name_H-M   'P 1'
#
loop_
_entity.id
_entity.type
_entity.pdbx_description
1 polymer ?
#
loop_
_entity_poly.entity_id
_entity_poly.type
_entity_poly.pdbx_seq_one_letter_code
_entity_poly.pdbx_strand_id
1 'polypeptide(L)'
;FTWVGDGIEGLTAIIENKDNKAEGQIFNIGNPGNNYSIRELAEMLIEEMQKFPVYREKAEKAELEIISADSYYGKTYDDMQNRLPSVEKMETILDWKPRTGMRELLNRTINWYATKEKLD
;
A
#
# COMPACT_ATOMS: atom_id res chain seq x y z
N PHE A 1 1.66 -3.36 -2.41
CA PHE A 1 1.21 -2.31 -1.46
C PHE A 1 1.47 -2.74 -0.02
N THR A 2 2.00 -1.87 0.83
CA THR A 2 2.34 -2.22 2.22
C THR A 2 1.61 -1.28 3.15
N TRP A 3 0.94 -1.81 4.19
CA TRP A 3 0.29 -0.94 5.16
C TRP A 3 1.37 -0.19 5.95
N VAL A 4 1.12 1.09 6.26
CA VAL A 4 2.14 1.93 6.88
C VAL A 4 2.59 1.39 8.24
N GLY A 5 1.71 0.77 9.03
CA GLY A 5 2.11 0.20 10.32
C GLY A 5 3.03 -1.00 10.17
N ASP A 6 2.79 -1.92 9.22
CA ASP A 6 3.75 -3.00 8.90
C ASP A 6 5.11 -2.41 8.51
N GLY A 7 5.10 -1.35 7.70
CA GLY A 7 6.32 -0.65 7.27
C GLY A 7 7.08 -0.01 8.43
N ILE A 8 6.37 0.62 9.36
CA ILE A 8 6.95 1.20 10.57
C ILE A 8 7.50 0.11 11.49
N GLU A 9 6.79 -1.01 11.69
CA GLU A 9 7.31 -2.16 12.45
C GLU A 9 8.64 -2.67 11.85
N GLY A 10 8.74 -2.72 10.52
CA GLY A 10 9.97 -3.13 9.83
C GLY A 10 11.10 -2.13 10.04
N LEU A 11 10.79 -0.83 9.94
CA LEU A 11 11.76 0.23 10.20
C LEU A 11 12.23 0.21 11.66
N THR A 12 11.32 0.02 12.61
CA THR A 12 11.65 -0.09 14.03
C THR A 12 12.56 -1.27 14.30
N ALA A 13 12.31 -2.44 13.69
CA ALA A 13 13.19 -3.61 13.83
C ALA A 13 14.63 -3.34 13.33
N ILE A 14 14.78 -2.56 12.25
CA ILE A 14 16.09 -2.11 11.76
C ILE A 14 16.75 -1.16 12.76
N ILE A 15 16.02 -0.19 13.30
CA ILE A 15 16.53 0.80 14.26
C ILE A 15 16.95 0.14 15.57
N GLU A 16 16.15 -0.81 16.08
CA GLU A 16 16.47 -1.58 17.28
C GLU A 16 17.77 -2.37 17.12
N ASN A 17 18.07 -2.80 15.89
CA ASN A 17 19.34 -3.42 15.48
C ASN A 17 19.85 -4.47 16.49
N LYS A 18 18.94 -5.34 16.95
CA LYS A 18 19.25 -6.32 17.98
C LYS A 18 20.44 -7.19 17.54
N ASP A 19 21.42 -7.33 18.43
CA ASP A 19 22.68 -8.06 18.19
C ASP A 19 23.49 -7.55 16.97
N ASN A 20 23.33 -6.26 16.60
CA ASN A 20 23.97 -5.59 15.46
C ASN A 20 23.66 -6.23 14.09
N LYS A 21 22.56 -6.98 13.98
CA LYS A 21 22.21 -7.75 12.78
C LYS A 21 21.88 -6.91 11.54
N ALA A 22 21.50 -5.65 11.70
CA ALA A 22 21.19 -4.73 10.61
C ALA A 22 22.41 -3.98 10.06
N GLU A 23 23.59 -4.08 10.68
CA GLU A 23 24.79 -3.37 10.25
C GLU A 23 25.24 -3.76 8.83
N GLY A 24 25.48 -2.74 7.98
CA GLY A 24 25.93 -2.93 6.60
C GLY A 24 24.91 -3.61 5.68
N GLN A 25 23.66 -3.78 6.14
CA GLN A 25 22.63 -4.44 5.37
C GLN A 25 21.79 -3.45 4.55
N ILE A 26 21.37 -3.91 3.37
CA ILE A 26 20.28 -3.31 2.59
C ILE A 26 19.05 -4.20 2.77
N PHE A 27 17.92 -3.61 3.11
CA PHE A 27 16.64 -4.28 3.31
C PHE A 27 15.55 -3.68 2.42
N ASN A 28 14.68 -4.54 1.91
CA ASN A 28 13.40 -4.10 1.37
C ASN A 28 12.35 -4.19 2.49
N ILE A 29 11.56 -3.14 2.64
CA ILE A 29 10.34 -3.17 3.46
C ILE A 29 9.16 -3.14 2.51
N GLY A 30 8.42 -4.24 2.45
CA GLY A 30 7.24 -4.31 1.60
C GLY A 30 6.34 -5.50 1.91
N ASN A 31 5.19 -5.58 1.25
CA ASN A 31 4.33 -6.75 1.28
C ASN A 31 4.22 -7.40 -0.10
N PRO A 32 4.97 -8.49 -0.37
CA PRO A 32 4.89 -9.18 -1.65
C PRO A 32 3.55 -9.89 -1.88
N GLY A 33 2.80 -10.18 -0.82
CA GLY A 33 1.44 -10.74 -0.91
C GLY A 33 0.39 -9.73 -1.39
N ASN A 34 0.69 -8.43 -1.31
CA ASN A 34 -0.20 -7.37 -1.79
C ASN A 34 0.26 -6.83 -3.17
N ASN A 35 0.50 -7.74 -4.12
CA ASN A 35 0.91 -7.38 -5.47
C ASN A 35 -0.30 -7.30 -6.42
N TYR A 36 -0.74 -6.08 -6.70
CA TYR A 36 -1.92 -5.80 -7.52
C TYR A 36 -1.61 -4.72 -8.55
N SER A 37 -2.22 -4.81 -9.72
CA SER A 37 -2.23 -3.75 -10.71
C SER A 37 -2.97 -2.51 -10.21
N ILE A 38 -2.74 -1.36 -10.86
CA ILE A 38 -3.47 -0.11 -10.56
C ILE A 38 -4.97 -0.27 -10.82
N ARG A 39 -5.36 -1.07 -11.83
CA ARG A 39 -6.76 -1.37 -12.12
C ARG A 39 -7.41 -2.14 -10.98
N GLU A 40 -6.79 -3.22 -10.52
CA GLU A 40 -7.30 -4.01 -9.40
C GLU A 40 -7.36 -3.18 -8.11
N LEU A 41 -6.36 -2.31 -7.87
CA LEU A 41 -6.42 -1.34 -6.77
C LEU A 41 -7.67 -0.45 -6.88
N ALA A 42 -7.93 0.13 -8.05
CA ALA A 42 -9.06 1.04 -8.26
C ALA A 42 -10.41 0.33 -8.06
N GLU A 43 -10.55 -0.88 -8.60
CA GLU A 43 -11.75 -1.72 -8.43
C GLU A 43 -11.97 -2.06 -6.94
N MET A 44 -10.94 -2.54 -6.23
CA MET A 44 -11.02 -2.84 -4.80
C MET A 44 -11.31 -1.59 -3.96
N LEU A 45 -10.75 -0.44 -4.33
CA LEU A 45 -10.97 0.83 -3.63
C LEU A 45 -12.45 1.25 -3.72
N ILE A 46 -13.05 1.20 -4.92
CA ILE A 46 -14.47 1.52 -5.14
C ILE A 46 -15.35 0.60 -4.29
N GLU A 47 -15.10 -0.72 -4.32
CA GLU A 47 -15.85 -1.68 -3.53
C GLU A 47 -15.74 -1.44 -2.01
N GLU A 48 -14.53 -1.14 -1.50
CA GLU A 48 -14.36 -0.82 -0.09
C GLU A 48 -15.05 0.50 0.28
N MET A 49 -14.97 1.53 -0.57
CA MET A 49 -15.59 2.84 -0.33
C MET A 49 -17.11 2.76 -0.24
N GLN A 50 -17.78 1.86 -0.95
CA GLN A 50 -19.24 1.64 -0.86
C GLN A 50 -19.70 1.23 0.56
N LYS A 51 -18.80 0.65 1.36
CA LYS A 51 -19.08 0.26 2.75
C LYS A 51 -19.15 1.46 3.70
N PHE A 52 -18.66 2.63 3.29
CA PHE A 52 -18.62 3.84 4.10
C PHE A 52 -19.76 4.80 3.70
N PRO A 53 -20.69 5.16 4.60
CA PRO A 53 -21.84 6.00 4.26
C PRO A 53 -21.48 7.34 3.60
N VAL A 54 -20.38 7.98 4.03
CA VAL A 54 -19.90 9.27 3.49
C VAL A 54 -19.43 9.18 2.03
N TYR A 55 -19.04 7.98 1.58
CA TYR A 55 -18.51 7.76 0.24
C TYR A 55 -19.43 6.91 -0.66
N ARG A 56 -20.44 6.23 -0.09
CA ARG A 56 -21.26 5.26 -0.81
C ARG A 56 -21.83 5.81 -2.12
N GLU A 57 -22.53 6.92 -2.07
CA GLU A 57 -23.16 7.50 -3.26
C GLU A 57 -22.13 7.87 -4.35
N LYS A 58 -20.98 8.42 -3.96
CA LYS A 58 -19.90 8.77 -4.89
C LYS A 58 -19.26 7.52 -5.49
N ALA A 59 -19.05 6.48 -4.67
CA ALA A 59 -18.45 5.23 -5.09
C ALA A 59 -19.37 4.41 -6.02
N GLU A 60 -20.69 4.43 -5.80
CA GLU A 60 -21.68 3.80 -6.69
C GLU A 60 -21.73 4.46 -8.08
N LYS A 61 -21.37 5.74 -8.18
CA LYS A 61 -21.33 6.51 -9.43
C LYS A 61 -19.92 6.57 -10.06
N ALA A 62 -18.92 5.94 -9.45
CA ALA A 62 -17.55 6.01 -9.93
C ALA A 62 -17.37 5.14 -11.18
N GLU A 63 -16.73 5.72 -12.20
CA GLU A 63 -16.39 5.04 -13.44
C GLU A 63 -14.87 5.01 -13.63
N LEU A 64 -14.34 3.91 -14.18
CA LEU A 64 -12.92 3.79 -14.50
C LEU A 64 -12.70 4.20 -15.95
N GLU A 65 -11.91 5.26 -16.15
CA GLU A 65 -11.47 5.71 -17.46
C GLU A 65 -10.04 5.23 -17.73
N ILE A 66 -9.79 4.69 -18.93
CA ILE A 66 -8.45 4.30 -19.36
C ILE A 66 -7.81 5.46 -20.10
N ILE A 67 -6.81 6.06 -19.46
CA ILE A 67 -6.08 7.23 -19.98
C ILE A 67 -4.66 6.80 -20.34
N SER A 68 -4.11 7.29 -21.46
CA SER A 68 -2.73 6.98 -21.83
C SER A 68 -1.74 7.72 -20.94
N ALA A 69 -0.63 7.07 -20.58
CA ALA A 69 0.40 7.68 -19.73
C ALA A 69 0.96 8.98 -20.34
N ASP A 70 1.15 9.04 -21.66
CA ASP A 70 1.61 10.26 -22.35
C ASP A 70 0.66 11.44 -22.17
N SER A 71 -0.65 11.19 -22.12
CA SER A 71 -1.66 12.25 -21.94
C SER A 71 -1.78 12.71 -20.49
N TYR A 72 -1.51 11.82 -19.52
CA TYR A 72 -1.62 12.12 -18.10
C TYR A 72 -0.31 12.65 -17.50
N TYR A 73 0.83 12.01 -17.79
CA TYR A 73 2.16 12.32 -17.25
C TYR A 73 3.10 13.01 -18.26
N GLY A 74 2.80 12.95 -19.56
CA GLY A 74 3.64 13.52 -20.63
C GLY A 74 4.47 12.48 -21.39
N LYS A 75 4.88 12.82 -22.62
CA LYS A 75 5.54 11.92 -23.60
C LYS A 75 6.87 11.30 -23.16
N THR A 76 7.50 11.83 -22.12
CA THR A 76 8.79 11.36 -21.61
C THR A 76 8.63 10.52 -20.35
N TYR A 77 7.39 10.21 -19.97
CA TYR A 77 7.11 9.38 -18.81
C TYR A 77 7.45 7.92 -19.09
N ASP A 78 8.14 7.30 -18.15
CA ASP A 78 8.43 5.88 -18.11
C ASP A 78 8.17 5.38 -16.68
N ASP A 79 7.63 4.18 -16.55
CA ASP A 79 7.29 3.59 -15.25
C ASP A 79 7.68 2.12 -15.18
N MET A 80 7.96 1.67 -13.95
CA MET A 80 8.22 0.28 -13.70
C MET A 80 6.93 -0.53 -13.79
N GLN A 81 6.91 -1.53 -14.66
CA GLN A 81 5.74 -2.39 -14.85
C GLN A 81 5.38 -3.22 -13.61
N ASN A 82 6.37 -3.61 -12.80
CA ASN A 82 6.16 -4.42 -11.61
C ASN A 82 7.23 -4.13 -10.56
N ARG A 83 6.83 -4.05 -9.29
CA ARG A 83 7.73 -3.90 -8.14
C ARG A 83 7.32 -4.88 -7.05
N LEU A 84 7.99 -6.04 -7.04
CA LEU A 84 7.79 -7.08 -6.04
C LEU A 84 9.04 -7.21 -5.16
N PRO A 85 9.03 -6.69 -3.92
CA PRO A 85 10.20 -6.75 -3.04
C PRO A 85 10.39 -8.17 -2.48
N SER A 86 11.63 -8.66 -2.48
CA SER A 86 11.99 -9.79 -1.61
C SER A 86 12.17 -9.29 -0.18
N VAL A 87 11.44 -9.88 0.76
CA VAL A 87 11.48 -9.57 2.21
C VAL A 87 12.15 -10.67 3.04
N GLU A 88 12.64 -11.73 2.40
CA GLU A 88 13.30 -12.87 3.05
C GLU A 88 14.42 -12.43 4.00
N LYS A 89 15.15 -11.37 3.65
CA LYS A 89 16.21 -10.82 4.48
C LYS A 89 15.70 -10.22 5.79
N MET A 90 14.59 -9.49 5.74
CA MET A 90 13.96 -8.96 6.96
C MET A 90 13.41 -10.10 7.83
N GLU A 91 12.82 -11.12 7.21
CA GLU A 91 12.26 -12.28 7.92
C GLU A 91 13.37 -13.07 8.64
N THR A 92 14.46 -13.36 7.94
CA THR A 92 15.55 -14.19 8.46
C THR A 92 16.43 -13.47 9.46
N ILE A 93 16.73 -12.18 9.23
CA ILE A 93 17.68 -11.42 10.05
C ILE A 93 16.97 -10.74 11.22
N LEU A 94 15.80 -10.16 10.99
CA LEU A 94 15.10 -9.28 11.93
C LEU A 94 13.76 -9.84 12.43
N ASP A 95 13.38 -11.07 12.03
CA ASP A 95 12.11 -11.72 12.39
C ASP A 95 10.88 -10.85 12.06
N TRP A 96 11.01 -9.97 11.06
CA TRP A 96 9.93 -9.11 10.59
C TRP A 96 9.29 -9.69 9.33
N LYS A 97 7.96 -9.69 9.30
CA LYS A 97 7.17 -9.96 8.09
C LYS A 97 5.93 -9.07 8.05
N PRO A 98 5.49 -8.61 6.87
CA PRO A 98 4.24 -7.89 6.72
C PRO A 98 3.06 -8.82 7.02
N ARG A 99 1.98 -8.27 7.55
CA ARG A 99 0.81 -9.05 8.01
C ARG A 99 -0.51 -8.50 7.47
N THR A 100 -0.55 -7.22 7.12
CA THR A 100 -1.78 -6.54 6.72
C THR A 100 -2.08 -6.80 5.25
N GLY A 101 -3.18 -7.50 4.99
CA GLY A 101 -3.67 -7.77 3.63
C GLY A 101 -4.29 -6.55 2.96
N MET A 102 -4.46 -6.61 1.63
CA MET A 102 -4.89 -5.47 0.83
C MET A 102 -6.26 -4.88 1.24
N ARG A 103 -7.25 -5.74 1.49
CA ARG A 103 -8.60 -5.30 1.90
C ARG A 103 -8.59 -4.60 3.26
N GLU A 104 -7.80 -5.11 4.20
CA GLU A 104 -7.63 -4.51 5.52
C GLU A 104 -6.90 -3.16 5.42
N LEU A 105 -5.82 -3.09 4.63
CA LEU A 105 -5.09 -1.85 4.35
C LEU A 105 -6.03 -0.77 3.79
N LEU A 106 -6.83 -1.12 2.78
CA LEU A 106 -7.79 -0.20 2.15
C LEU A 106 -8.84 0.25 3.17
N ASN A 107 -9.44 -0.68 3.91
CA ASN A 107 -10.43 -0.36 4.93
C ASN A 107 -9.89 0.62 5.98
N ARG A 108 -8.69 0.35 6.54
CA ARG A 108 -8.03 1.22 7.53
C ARG A 108 -7.79 2.63 6.96
N THR A 109 -7.28 2.69 5.73
CA THR A 109 -6.98 3.97 5.05
C THR A 109 -8.24 4.77 4.77
N ILE A 110 -9.26 4.16 4.15
CA ILE A 110 -10.54 4.82 3.85
C ILE A 110 -11.23 5.29 5.13
N ASN A 111 -11.23 4.45 6.18
CA ASN A 111 -11.83 4.80 7.47
C ASN A 111 -11.18 6.07 8.06
N TRP A 112 -9.85 6.18 7.98
CA TRP A 112 -9.16 7.39 8.45
C TRP A 112 -9.66 8.64 7.71
N TYR A 113 -9.73 8.62 6.38
CA TYR A 113 -10.26 9.75 5.60
C TYR A 113 -11.74 10.02 5.91
N ALA A 114 -12.58 8.97 6.01
CA ALA A 114 -14.00 9.09 6.34
C ALA A 114 -14.24 9.73 7.70
N THR A 115 -13.36 9.52 8.69
CA THR A 115 -13.46 10.18 9.99
C THR A 115 -13.09 11.66 9.95
N LYS A 116 -12.25 12.07 8.99
CA LYS A 116 -11.84 13.48 8.83
C LYS A 116 -12.93 14.32 8.14
N GLU A 117 -13.61 13.77 7.14
CA GLU A 117 -14.76 14.41 6.46
C GLU A 117 -15.95 14.68 7.39
N LYS A 118 -16.03 14.01 8.55
CA LYS A 118 -17.10 14.23 9.55
C LYS A 118 -16.77 15.31 10.57
N LEU A 119 -15.55 15.86 10.54
CA LEU A 119 -15.10 16.90 11.47
C LEU A 119 -15.24 18.31 10.88
N ASP A 120 -15.58 18.41 9.59
CA ASP A 120 -15.98 19.63 8.89
C ASP A 120 -17.52 19.69 8.76
#